data_AF-A0A1Y1KJQ2-F1
#
_entry.id   AF-A0A1Y1KJQ2-F1
#
_cell.length_a   1.000
_cell.length_b   1.000
_cell.length_c   1.000
_cell.angle_alpha   90.00
_cell.angle_beta   90.00
_cell.angle_gamma   90.00
#
_symmetry.space_group_name_H-M   'P 1'
#
loop_
_entity.id
_entity.type
_entity.pdbx_description
1 polymer ?
#
loop_
_entity_poly.entity_id
_entity_poly.type
_entity_poly.pdbx_seq_one_letter_code
_entity_poly.pdbx_strand_id
1 'polypeptide(L)'
;LKTISVQVEKRGLDVAEAAESLAKRGLSMLPESVSSTAALILKRAGNITNDSGSYLVFGIQRVAFRAKIESTNLFLTGLVWFSLFVIVTAIGVVAFKGILELFASRGLVSKDKFLEFRNGWRIILKGIMFRVCLIGYPQLAILCLWELTQIDSPALAILAVVFFAAVSVILGWGSSKVIRIARRSIAMHRNPAYILFSDPQALNKWGFLYIQFRASAYYFVVPVLGYILIKAMFVAFAQRAGLAQAIGFLILELAALIACAVLRPWMDKSTNSFNIGIYAVNFVNAICLLIFSDVFGAPGIVIGAVGVVFFVLNAAFSLILLLMVIISTSFTFFRKNPDARYQYMADDRASFMRSQTHLTTTTELDALAATARGDKG
;
A
#
# COMPACT_ATOMS: atom_id res chain seq x y z
N LEU A 1 35.39 27.36 -5.06
CA LEU A 1 34.45 26.21 -5.02
C LEU A 1 33.06 26.74 -5.34
N LYS A 2 32.60 26.54 -6.57
CA LYS A 2 31.39 27.16 -7.12
C LYS A 2 30.27 26.12 -7.11
N THR A 3 29.42 26.13 -6.09
CA THR A 3 28.25 25.28 -5.98
C THR A 3 27.22 25.77 -7.00
N ILE A 4 27.19 25.17 -8.19
CA ILE A 4 26.18 25.48 -9.20
C ILE A 4 24.98 24.58 -8.93
N SER A 5 24.20 24.93 -7.91
CA SER A 5 22.81 24.52 -7.86
C SER A 5 22.11 25.25 -9.00
N VAL A 6 21.48 24.52 -9.93
CA VAL A 6 20.59 25.12 -10.93
C VAL A 6 19.39 25.69 -10.17
N GLN A 7 19.52 26.93 -9.70
CA GLN A 7 18.39 27.77 -9.35
C GLN A 7 17.65 28.00 -10.66
N VAL A 8 16.42 27.51 -10.75
CA VAL A 8 15.48 28.01 -11.74
C VAL A 8 15.12 29.41 -11.27
N GLU A 9 16.00 30.36 -11.59
CA GLU A 9 15.84 31.78 -11.34
C GLU A 9 14.79 32.30 -12.31
N LYS A 10 13.52 32.10 -11.95
CA LYS A 10 12.42 32.77 -12.63
C LYS A 10 12.48 34.23 -12.21
N ARG A 11 12.81 35.09 -13.18
CA ARG A 11 12.43 36.50 -13.48
C ARG A 11 11.36 37.15 -12.57
N GLY A 12 11.49 37.01 -11.27
CA GLY A 12 10.55 37.41 -10.24
C GLY A 12 11.23 37.65 -8.90
N LEU A 13 12.57 37.74 -8.88
CA LEU A 13 13.34 38.15 -7.70
C LEU A 13 12.97 39.59 -7.31
N ASP A 14 12.96 40.51 -8.27
CA ASP A 14 12.51 41.90 -8.05
C ASP A 14 11.06 41.97 -7.54
N VAL A 15 10.20 41.07 -8.03
CA VAL A 15 8.78 41.01 -7.64
C VAL A 15 8.62 40.37 -6.26
N ALA A 16 9.44 39.38 -5.91
CA ALA A 16 9.45 38.73 -4.61
C ALA A 16 10.02 39.64 -3.52
N GLU A 17 11.08 40.39 -3.82
CA GLU A 17 11.71 41.36 -2.92
C GLU A 17 10.83 42.61 -2.76
N ALA A 18 10.17 43.06 -3.83
CA ALA A 18 9.12 44.07 -3.77
C ALA A 18 7.90 43.59 -2.98
N ALA A 19 7.46 42.33 -3.16
CA ALA A 19 6.36 41.76 -2.39
C ALA A 19 6.72 41.56 -0.91
N GLU A 20 7.96 41.18 -0.59
CA GLU A 20 8.46 41.03 0.78
C GLU A 20 8.58 42.38 1.48
N SER A 21 9.10 43.40 0.79
CA SER A 21 9.17 44.76 1.33
C SER A 21 7.78 45.38 1.51
N LEU A 22 6.84 45.15 0.59
CA LEU A 22 5.43 45.53 0.72
C LEU A 22 4.72 44.78 1.85
N ALA A 23 4.99 43.48 2.01
CA ALA A 23 4.44 42.68 3.11
C ALA A 23 4.99 43.12 4.47
N LYS A 24 6.30 43.40 4.58
CA LYS A 24 6.91 43.96 5.80
C LYS A 24 6.36 45.36 6.13
N ARG A 25 6.16 46.20 5.11
CA ARG A 25 5.51 47.52 5.28
C ARG A 25 4.05 47.38 5.72
N GLY A 26 3.28 46.52 5.07
CA GLY A 26 1.89 46.23 5.43
C GLY A 26 1.77 45.68 6.85
N LEU A 27 2.70 44.81 7.26
CA LEU A 27 2.77 44.25 8.60
C LEU A 27 3.08 45.31 9.68
N SER A 28 3.97 46.26 9.37
CA SER A 28 4.31 47.37 10.27
C SER A 28 3.19 48.42 10.45
N MET A 29 2.19 48.40 9.56
CA MET A 29 1.02 49.29 9.63
C MET A 29 -0.18 48.64 10.32
N LEU A 30 -0.08 47.37 10.73
CA LEU A 30 -1.15 46.67 11.43
C LEU A 30 -1.05 46.85 12.96
N PRO A 31 -2.18 46.89 13.68
CA PRO A 31 -2.19 46.87 15.14
C PRO A 31 -1.39 45.67 15.69
N GLU A 32 -0.70 45.85 16.82
CA GLU A 32 0.24 44.86 17.39
C GLU A 32 -0.34 43.44 17.50
N SER A 33 -1.62 43.32 17.85
CA SER A 33 -2.36 42.06 17.96
C SER A 33 -2.55 41.31 16.63
N VAL A 34 -2.67 42.04 15.52
CA VAL A 34 -2.77 41.49 14.17
C VAL A 34 -1.38 41.25 13.59
N SER A 35 -0.41 42.13 13.90
CA SER A 35 0.98 41.99 13.47
C SER A 35 1.64 40.72 14.03
N SER A 36 1.35 40.36 15.28
CA SER A 36 1.88 39.15 15.92
C SER A 36 1.28 37.88 15.32
N THR A 37 -0.01 37.91 14.97
CA THR A 37 -0.70 36.83 14.27
C THR A 37 -0.19 36.67 12.83
N ALA A 38 0.02 37.76 12.10
CA ALA A 38 0.54 37.75 10.74
C ALA A 38 2.04 37.40 10.69
N ALA A 39 2.84 37.79 11.69
CA ALA A 39 4.22 37.34 11.85
C ALA A 39 4.30 35.83 12.17
N LEU A 40 3.35 35.29 12.93
CA LEU A 40 3.19 33.85 13.14
C LEU A 40 2.84 33.09 11.84
N ILE A 41 2.02 33.70 10.98
CA ILE A 41 1.69 33.14 9.64
C ILE A 41 2.92 33.15 8.73
N LEU A 42 3.75 34.20 8.77
CA LEU A 42 5.01 34.25 8.03
C LEU A 42 6.05 33.24 8.57
N LYS A 43 6.12 33.06 9.89
CA LYS A 43 7.01 32.08 10.54
C LYS A 43 6.63 30.62 10.26
N ARG A 44 5.38 30.34 9.86
CA ARG A 44 4.93 29.01 9.40
C ARG A 44 5.54 28.59 8.06
N ALA A 45 6.10 29.51 7.27
CA ALA A 45 6.89 29.16 6.12
C ALA A 45 8.27 28.66 6.60
N GLY A 46 8.37 27.40 7.03
CA GLY A 46 9.60 26.71 7.42
C GLY A 46 10.59 26.49 6.26
N ASN A 47 10.70 27.46 5.36
CA ASN A 47 11.56 27.45 4.20
C ASN A 47 12.93 27.99 4.60
N ILE A 48 13.98 27.25 4.24
CA ILE A 48 15.36 27.72 4.38
C ILE A 48 15.55 28.85 3.37
N THR A 49 15.73 30.08 3.85
CA THR A 49 16.06 31.25 3.04
C THR A 49 17.56 31.27 2.76
N ASN A 50 17.96 31.35 1.49
CA ASN A 50 19.32 31.72 1.13
C ASN A 50 19.53 33.21 1.46
N ASP A 51 20.80 33.64 1.60
CA ASP A 51 21.17 35.04 1.86
C ASP A 51 20.60 36.04 0.84
N SER A 52 20.17 35.58 -0.33
CA SER A 52 19.50 36.34 -1.39
C SER A 52 17.96 36.40 -1.27
N GLY A 53 17.38 36.01 -0.14
CA GLY A 53 15.92 36.01 0.07
C GLY A 53 15.15 34.90 -0.68
N SER A 54 15.84 34.00 -1.40
CA SER A 54 15.22 32.89 -2.13
C SER A 54 15.00 31.66 -1.23
N TYR A 55 13.82 31.03 -1.34
CA TYR A 55 13.45 29.87 -0.54
C TYR A 55 13.91 28.56 -1.22
N LEU A 56 14.73 27.75 -0.54
CA LEU A 56 15.11 26.43 -1.01
C LEU A 56 14.00 25.41 -0.68
N VAL A 57 13.33 24.90 -1.70
CA VAL A 57 12.24 23.92 -1.54
C VAL A 57 12.71 22.50 -1.92
N PHE A 58 12.68 21.59 -0.94
CA PHE A 58 13.12 20.20 -1.08
C PHE A 58 12.10 19.20 -0.53
N GLY A 59 12.25 17.93 -0.94
CA GLY A 59 11.47 16.80 -0.44
C GLY A 59 9.95 16.99 -0.47
N ILE A 60 9.26 16.77 0.66
CA ILE A 60 7.79 16.85 0.75
C ILE A 60 7.27 18.27 0.46
N GLN A 61 7.99 19.31 0.90
CA GLN A 61 7.62 20.70 0.60
C GLN A 61 7.67 20.98 -0.91
N ARG A 62 8.57 20.33 -1.66
CA ARG A 62 8.64 20.44 -3.12
C ARG A 62 7.41 19.83 -3.79
N VAL A 63 6.86 18.76 -3.22
CA VAL A 63 5.61 18.15 -3.72
C VAL A 63 4.45 19.14 -3.55
N ALA A 64 4.34 19.79 -2.39
CA ALA A 64 3.33 20.83 -2.15
C ALA A 64 3.47 21.99 -3.15
N PHE A 65 4.69 22.49 -3.33
CA PHE A 65 4.99 23.56 -4.28
C PHE A 65 4.61 23.20 -5.73
N ARG A 66 4.94 21.98 -6.19
CA ARG A 66 4.54 21.50 -7.52
C ARG A 66 3.03 21.35 -7.67
N ALA A 67 2.33 20.98 -6.60
CA ALA A 67 0.89 20.86 -6.56
C ALA A 67 0.16 22.22 -6.39
N LYS A 68 0.89 23.33 -6.23
CA LYS A 68 0.34 24.65 -5.88
C LYS A 68 -0.48 24.65 -4.58
N ILE A 69 -0.07 23.80 -3.63
CA ILE A 69 -0.64 23.74 -2.28
C ILE A 69 0.37 24.37 -1.33
N GLU A 70 -0.09 25.19 -0.40
CA GLU A 70 0.79 25.69 0.68
C GLU A 70 1.34 24.51 1.49
N SER A 71 2.63 24.56 1.84
CA SER A 71 3.29 23.48 2.60
C SER A 71 2.53 23.14 3.88
N THR A 72 2.02 24.15 4.58
CA THR A 72 1.22 24.02 5.82
C THR A 72 -0.12 23.34 5.63
N ASN A 73 -0.68 23.43 4.42
CA ASN A 73 -1.98 22.84 4.09
C ASN A 73 -1.85 21.46 3.46
N LEU A 74 -0.63 20.94 3.25
CA LEU A 74 -0.41 19.66 2.56
C LEU A 74 -0.99 18.48 3.36
N PHE A 75 -0.73 18.42 4.67
CA PHE A 75 -1.24 17.37 5.54
C PHE A 75 -2.78 17.35 5.53
N LEU A 76 -3.40 18.50 5.79
CA LEU A 76 -4.85 18.64 5.81
C LEU A 76 -5.47 18.28 4.46
N THR A 77 -4.89 18.76 3.36
CA THR A 77 -5.36 18.45 2.00
C THR A 77 -5.31 16.95 1.74
N GLY A 78 -4.20 16.28 2.07
CA GLY A 78 -4.05 14.84 1.90
C GLY A 78 -5.04 14.04 2.76
N LEU A 79 -5.28 14.47 3.99
CA LEU A 79 -6.24 13.86 4.90
C LEU A 79 -7.69 13.99 4.40
N VAL A 80 -8.05 15.17 3.90
CA VAL A 80 -9.38 15.45 3.34
C VAL A 80 -9.61 14.60 2.08
N TRP A 81 -8.64 14.53 1.16
CA TRP A 81 -8.77 13.70 -0.04
C TRP A 81 -8.89 12.22 0.29
N PHE A 82 -8.12 11.71 1.26
CA PHE A 82 -8.29 10.34 1.73
C PHE A 82 -9.68 10.10 2.32
N SER A 83 -10.15 11.01 3.17
CA SER A 83 -11.48 10.91 3.80
C SER A 83 -12.61 10.96 2.75
N LEU A 84 -12.49 11.84 1.75
CA LEU A 84 -13.41 11.88 0.61
C LEU A 84 -13.41 10.58 -0.17
N PHE A 85 -12.24 10.00 -0.45
CA PHE A 85 -12.13 8.73 -1.17
C PHE A 85 -12.82 7.58 -0.41
N VAL A 86 -12.68 7.54 0.93
CA VAL A 86 -13.38 6.57 1.79
C VAL A 86 -14.90 6.77 1.70
N ILE A 87 -15.39 8.01 1.84
CA ILE A 87 -16.82 8.34 1.78
C ILE A 87 -17.42 7.99 0.41
N VAL A 88 -16.78 8.43 -0.68
CA VAL A 88 -17.23 8.16 -2.05
C VAL A 88 -17.29 6.65 -2.32
N THR A 89 -16.29 5.90 -1.87
CA THR A 89 -16.30 4.43 -2.00
C THR A 89 -17.45 3.80 -1.21
N ALA A 90 -17.72 4.26 0.02
CA ALA A 90 -18.82 3.77 0.82
C ALA A 90 -20.18 4.06 0.18
N ILE A 91 -20.38 5.29 -0.30
CA ILE A 91 -21.59 5.70 -1.03
C ILE A 91 -21.75 4.85 -2.30
N GLY A 92 -20.68 4.62 -3.06
CA GLY A 92 -20.71 3.80 -4.27
C GLY A 92 -21.20 2.37 -4.02
N VAL A 93 -20.74 1.73 -2.93
CA VAL A 93 -21.19 0.38 -2.55
C VAL A 93 -22.67 0.37 -2.12
N VAL A 94 -23.10 1.37 -1.36
CA VAL A 94 -24.50 1.51 -0.92
C VAL A 94 -25.43 1.79 -2.10
N ALA A 95 -25.02 2.68 -3.01
CA ALA A 95 -25.74 2.99 -4.24
C ALA A 95 -25.87 1.74 -5.12
N PHE A 96 -24.79 0.98 -5.30
CA PHE A 96 -24.82 -0.28 -6.05
C PHE A 96 -25.80 -1.29 -5.45
N LYS A 97 -25.82 -1.42 -4.11
CA LYS A 97 -26.81 -2.25 -3.40
C LYS A 97 -28.24 -1.77 -3.67
N GLY A 98 -28.50 -0.46 -3.58
CA GLY A 98 -29.81 0.12 -3.86
C GLY A 98 -30.29 -0.14 -5.29
N ILE A 99 -29.39 0.03 -6.27
CA ILE A 99 -29.65 -0.26 -7.69
C ILE A 99 -30.01 -1.73 -7.91
N LEU A 100 -29.26 -2.66 -7.29
CA LEU A 100 -29.54 -4.09 -7.41
C LEU A 100 -30.90 -4.48 -6.81
N GLU A 101 -31.28 -3.91 -5.67
CA GLU A 101 -32.59 -4.16 -5.07
C GLU A 101 -33.73 -3.57 -5.90
N LEU A 102 -33.54 -2.38 -6.46
CA LEU A 102 -34.53 -1.76 -7.35
C LEU A 102 -34.74 -2.58 -8.63
N PHE A 103 -33.67 -3.11 -9.22
CA PHE A 103 -33.78 -3.98 -10.40
C PHE A 103 -34.39 -5.34 -10.08
N ALA A 104 -34.08 -5.91 -8.90
CA ALA A 104 -34.72 -7.14 -8.45
C ALA A 104 -36.21 -6.94 -8.14
N SER A 105 -36.60 -5.78 -7.56
CA SER A 105 -38.01 -5.47 -7.27
C SER A 105 -38.82 -5.21 -8.53
N ARG A 106 -38.20 -4.68 -9.58
CA ARG A 106 -38.81 -4.47 -10.92
C ARG A 106 -38.78 -5.72 -11.81
N GLY A 107 -38.27 -6.85 -11.33
CA GLY A 107 -38.20 -8.10 -12.11
C GLY A 107 -37.18 -8.08 -13.26
N LEU A 108 -36.34 -7.05 -13.36
CA LEU A 108 -35.32 -6.90 -14.40
C LEU A 108 -34.12 -7.84 -14.19
N VAL A 109 -33.96 -8.34 -12.97
CA VAL A 109 -32.89 -9.26 -12.57
C VAL A 109 -33.51 -10.43 -11.80
N SER A 110 -33.12 -11.67 -12.13
CA SER A 110 -33.58 -12.86 -11.41
C SER A 110 -33.18 -12.78 -9.94
N LYS A 111 -34.07 -13.22 -9.05
CA LYS A 111 -33.89 -13.08 -7.59
C LYS A 111 -32.62 -13.76 -7.06
N ASP A 112 -32.13 -14.77 -7.77
CA ASP A 112 -30.94 -15.55 -7.42
C ASP A 112 -29.61 -14.89 -7.84
N LYS A 113 -29.65 -13.90 -8.74
CA LYS A 113 -28.43 -13.17 -9.13
C LYS A 113 -27.99 -12.25 -7.98
N PHE A 114 -26.71 -12.34 -7.63
CA PHE A 114 -26.05 -11.56 -6.58
C PHE A 114 -26.65 -11.74 -5.16
N LEU A 115 -27.26 -12.89 -4.87
CA LEU A 115 -27.88 -13.16 -3.57
C LEU A 115 -26.89 -13.02 -2.40
N GLU A 116 -25.67 -13.52 -2.57
CA GLU A 116 -24.60 -13.46 -1.57
C GLU A 116 -24.18 -12.01 -1.26
N PHE A 117 -24.06 -11.16 -2.29
CA PHE A 117 -23.79 -9.74 -2.11
C PHE A 117 -24.96 -9.02 -1.43
N ARG A 118 -26.21 -9.28 -1.86
CA ARG A 118 -27.41 -8.63 -1.31
C ARG A 118 -27.62 -8.96 0.17
N ASN A 119 -27.38 -10.20 0.58
CA ASN A 119 -27.50 -10.62 1.98
C ASN A 119 -26.27 -10.23 2.82
N GLY A 120 -25.07 -10.24 2.22
CA GLY A 120 -23.79 -9.99 2.88
C GLY A 120 -23.21 -8.58 2.72
N TRP A 121 -23.94 -7.61 2.14
CA TRP A 121 -23.38 -6.33 1.68
C TRP A 121 -22.64 -5.56 2.79
N ARG A 122 -23.10 -5.62 4.04
CA ARG A 122 -22.44 -4.94 5.17
C ARG A 122 -21.06 -5.52 5.48
N ILE A 123 -20.87 -6.82 5.30
CA ILE A 123 -19.59 -7.51 5.50
C ILE A 123 -18.63 -7.11 4.37
N ILE A 124 -19.13 -7.13 3.13
CA ILE A 124 -18.37 -6.76 1.94
C ILE A 124 -17.96 -5.28 2.01
N LEU A 125 -18.88 -4.38 2.40
CA LEU A 125 -18.58 -2.97 2.62
C LEU A 125 -17.45 -2.79 3.64
N LYS A 126 -17.51 -3.46 4.81
CA LYS A 126 -16.43 -3.41 5.80
C LYS A 126 -15.11 -3.89 5.21
N GLY A 127 -15.11 -4.98 4.44
CA GLY A 127 -13.92 -5.48 3.75
C GLY A 127 -13.33 -4.48 2.75
N ILE A 128 -14.18 -3.78 1.98
CA ILE A 128 -13.76 -2.73 1.05
C ILE A 128 -13.18 -1.53 1.79
N MET A 129 -13.82 -1.06 2.87
CA MET A 129 -13.30 0.06 3.68
C MET A 129 -11.92 -0.25 4.24
N PHE A 130 -11.72 -1.47 4.74
CA PHE A 130 -10.42 -1.91 5.22
C PHE A 130 -9.36 -1.99 4.10
N ARG A 131 -9.72 -2.40 2.88
CA ARG A 131 -8.81 -2.34 1.71
C ARG A 131 -8.40 -0.91 1.37
N VAL A 132 -9.34 0.03 1.40
CA VAL A 132 -9.05 1.45 1.16
C VAL A 132 -8.07 1.98 2.21
N CYS A 133 -8.27 1.64 3.48
CA CYS A 133 -7.32 1.99 4.54
C CYS A 133 -5.93 1.39 4.30
N LEU A 134 -5.84 0.13 3.87
CA LEU A 134 -4.57 -0.53 3.56
C LEU A 134 -3.84 0.16 2.40
N ILE A 135 -4.57 0.49 1.32
CA ILE A 135 -4.02 1.18 0.14
C ILE A 135 -3.55 2.61 0.49
N GLY A 136 -4.33 3.32 1.31
CA GLY A 136 -3.99 4.68 1.74
C GLY A 136 -2.94 4.75 2.86
N TYR A 137 -2.62 3.63 3.52
CA TYR A 137 -1.72 3.60 4.68
C TYR A 137 -0.35 4.22 4.42
N PRO A 138 0.37 3.94 3.31
CA PRO A 138 1.68 4.55 3.06
C PRO A 138 1.62 6.07 3.01
N GLN A 139 0.63 6.63 2.29
CA GLN A 139 0.45 8.08 2.15
C GLN A 139 0.10 8.72 3.50
N LEU A 140 -0.85 8.13 4.23
CA LEU A 140 -1.26 8.65 5.53
C LEU A 140 -0.14 8.58 6.56
N ALA A 141 0.61 7.48 6.60
CA ALA A 141 1.77 7.36 7.48
C ALA A 141 2.80 8.44 7.18
N ILE A 142 3.14 8.67 5.90
CA ILE A 142 4.08 9.73 5.51
C ILE A 142 3.58 11.10 5.95
N LEU A 143 2.34 11.47 5.61
CA LEU A 143 1.81 12.80 5.89
C LEU A 143 1.60 13.06 7.38
N CYS A 144 1.07 12.09 8.13
CA CYS A 144 0.88 12.24 9.57
C CYS A 144 2.21 12.35 10.30
N LEU A 145 3.21 11.51 9.96
CA LEU A 145 4.54 11.59 10.58
C LEU A 145 5.26 12.88 10.19
N TRP A 146 5.06 13.37 8.95
CA TRP A 146 5.65 14.61 8.49
C TRP A 146 5.06 15.85 9.19
N GLU A 147 3.75 15.87 9.45
CA GLU A 147 3.10 16.95 10.22
C GLU A 147 3.75 17.12 11.60
N LEU A 148 4.17 16.02 12.24
CA LEU A 148 4.88 16.05 13.53
C LEU A 148 6.27 16.70 13.45
N THR A 149 6.82 16.90 12.25
CA THR A 149 8.11 17.58 12.05
C THR A 149 7.99 19.07 11.80
N GLN A 150 6.87 19.53 11.26
CA GLN A 150 6.61 20.96 11.00
C GLN A 150 5.89 21.61 12.20
N ILE A 151 4.91 20.90 12.78
CA ILE A 151 4.04 21.37 13.87
C ILE A 151 3.49 22.77 13.57
N ASP A 152 2.69 22.89 12.51
CA ASP A 152 2.12 24.18 12.08
C ASP A 152 1.01 24.68 13.03
N SER A 153 0.33 23.73 13.70
CA SER A 153 -0.69 23.98 14.72
C SER A 153 -0.77 22.81 15.71
N PRO A 154 -0.92 23.07 17.02
CA PRO A 154 -1.14 22.01 18.02
C PRO A 154 -2.35 21.13 17.69
N ALA A 155 -3.42 21.71 17.14
CA ALA A 155 -4.62 20.95 16.76
C ALA A 155 -4.35 19.99 15.60
N LEU A 156 -3.55 20.40 14.62
CA LEU A 156 -3.16 19.55 13.48
C LEU A 156 -2.22 18.44 13.91
N ALA A 157 -1.29 18.72 14.83
CA ALA A 157 -0.42 17.71 15.41
C ALA A 157 -1.22 16.63 16.17
N ILE A 158 -2.18 17.03 17.01
CA ILE A 158 -3.07 16.07 17.70
C ILE A 158 -3.88 15.26 16.69
N LEU A 159 -4.43 15.91 15.67
CA LEU A 159 -5.18 15.24 14.61
C LEU A 159 -4.31 14.21 13.87
N ALA A 160 -3.07 14.55 13.53
CA ALA A 160 -2.12 13.66 12.89
C ALA A 160 -1.80 12.43 13.76
N VAL A 161 -1.54 12.62 15.06
CA VAL A 161 -1.29 11.50 15.99
C VAL A 161 -2.52 10.60 16.09
N VAL A 162 -3.70 11.18 16.33
CA VAL A 162 -4.93 10.41 16.50
C VAL A 162 -5.27 9.64 15.22
N PHE A 163 -5.17 10.28 14.06
CA PHE A 163 -5.49 9.64 12.79
C PHE A 163 -4.50 8.54 12.42
N PHE A 164 -3.20 8.80 12.59
CA PHE A 164 -2.15 7.81 12.38
C PHE A 164 -2.32 6.60 13.32
N ALA A 165 -2.58 6.85 14.60
CA ALA A 165 -2.83 5.80 15.58
C ALA A 165 -4.08 5.00 15.23
N ALA A 166 -5.18 5.68 14.87
CA ALA A 166 -6.43 5.03 14.51
C ALA A 166 -6.25 4.08 13.32
N VAL A 167 -5.63 4.53 12.22
CA VAL A 167 -5.43 3.69 11.04
C VAL A 167 -4.45 2.55 11.33
N SER A 168 -3.36 2.81 12.05
CA SER A 168 -2.38 1.78 12.43
C SER A 168 -3.00 0.72 13.35
N VAL A 169 -3.83 1.12 14.33
CA VAL A 169 -4.55 0.21 15.22
C VAL A 169 -5.59 -0.60 14.46
N ILE A 170 -6.35 0.01 13.55
CA ILE A 170 -7.35 -0.69 12.73
C ILE A 170 -6.67 -1.79 11.88
N LEU A 171 -5.57 -1.46 11.19
CA LEU A 171 -4.84 -2.42 10.36
C LEU A 171 -4.15 -3.49 11.22
N GLY A 172 -3.48 -3.10 12.30
CA GLY A 172 -2.82 -4.02 13.23
C GLY A 172 -3.81 -4.97 13.91
N TRP A 173 -5.01 -4.49 14.27
CA TRP A 173 -6.09 -5.31 14.80
C TRP A 173 -6.63 -6.29 13.75
N GLY A 174 -6.80 -5.84 12.50
CA GLY A 174 -7.19 -6.70 11.37
C GLY A 174 -6.19 -7.83 11.13
N SER A 175 -4.91 -7.50 11.04
CA SER A 175 -3.82 -8.50 10.90
C SER A 175 -3.77 -9.45 12.10
N SER A 176 -3.93 -8.94 13.32
CA SER A 176 -3.98 -9.76 14.53
C SER A 176 -5.16 -10.74 14.53
N LYS A 177 -6.33 -10.30 14.04
CA LYS A 177 -7.51 -11.16 13.91
C LYS A 177 -7.28 -12.28 12.90
N VAL A 178 -6.69 -11.98 11.74
CA VAL A 178 -6.33 -13.01 10.74
C VAL A 178 -5.41 -14.06 11.36
N ILE A 179 -4.37 -13.63 12.08
CA ILE A 179 -3.43 -14.55 12.73
C ILE A 179 -4.13 -15.40 13.82
N ARG A 180 -5.07 -14.82 14.59
CA ARG A 180 -5.84 -15.58 15.58
C ARG A 180 -6.76 -16.62 14.92
N ILE A 181 -7.41 -16.28 13.81
CA ILE A 181 -8.27 -17.21 13.05
C ILE A 181 -7.43 -18.34 12.47
N ALA A 182 -6.29 -18.02 11.85
CA ALA A 182 -5.37 -19.01 11.31
C ALA A 182 -4.82 -19.96 12.40
N ARG A 183 -4.43 -19.43 13.56
CA ARG A 183 -4.00 -20.26 14.72
C ARG A 183 -5.12 -21.19 15.20
N ARG A 184 -6.36 -20.70 15.25
CA ARG A 184 -7.53 -21.53 15.56
C ARG A 184 -7.76 -22.62 14.51
N SER A 185 -7.53 -22.31 13.22
CA SER A 185 -7.61 -23.29 12.12
C SER A 185 -6.59 -24.41 12.29
N ILE A 186 -5.33 -24.06 12.60
CA ILE A 186 -4.27 -25.04 12.83
C ILE A 186 -4.62 -25.93 14.03
N ALA A 187 -5.09 -25.36 15.13
CA ALA A 187 -5.44 -26.12 16.33
C ALA A 187 -6.59 -27.12 16.10
N MET A 188 -7.60 -26.75 15.30
CA MET A 188 -8.79 -27.58 15.10
C MET A 188 -8.68 -28.54 13.89
N HIS A 189 -7.96 -28.16 12.83
CA HIS A 189 -7.96 -28.89 11.55
C HIS A 189 -6.57 -29.30 11.07
N ARG A 190 -5.50 -29.02 11.84
CA ARG A 190 -4.09 -29.20 11.46
C ARG A 190 -3.66 -28.51 10.15
N ASN A 191 -4.54 -27.73 9.53
CA ASN A 191 -4.28 -26.95 8.33
C ASN A 191 -4.69 -25.48 8.55
N PRO A 192 -3.77 -24.50 8.36
CA PRO A 192 -4.10 -23.07 8.42
C PRO A 192 -5.09 -22.63 7.33
N ALA A 193 -5.12 -23.30 6.18
CA ALA A 193 -5.93 -22.92 5.04
C ALA A 193 -7.42 -23.19 5.26
N TYR A 194 -7.77 -24.19 6.07
CA TYR A 194 -9.14 -24.67 6.15
C TYR A 194 -10.12 -23.56 6.53
N ILE A 195 -10.05 -22.98 7.73
CA ILE A 195 -11.01 -21.94 8.14
C ILE A 195 -10.82 -20.64 7.34
N LEU A 196 -9.58 -20.34 6.93
CA LEU A 196 -9.25 -19.10 6.26
C LEU A 196 -9.82 -19.04 4.83
N PHE A 197 -9.92 -20.16 4.13
CA PHE A 197 -10.40 -20.20 2.75
C PHE A 197 -11.76 -20.92 2.60
N SER A 198 -12.20 -21.70 3.59
CA SER A 198 -13.51 -22.39 3.54
C SER A 198 -14.69 -21.53 3.98
N ASP A 199 -14.49 -20.57 4.90
CA ASP A 199 -15.56 -19.74 5.44
C ASP A 199 -15.75 -18.47 4.59
N PRO A 200 -16.88 -18.31 3.86
CA PRO A 200 -17.14 -17.14 3.03
C PRO A 200 -17.20 -15.84 3.83
N GLN A 201 -17.58 -15.88 5.11
CA GLN A 201 -17.64 -14.68 5.94
C GLN A 201 -16.24 -14.21 6.33
N ALA A 202 -15.34 -15.13 6.66
CA ALA A 202 -13.94 -14.83 6.94
C ALA A 202 -13.24 -14.29 5.69
N LEU A 203 -13.49 -14.91 4.53
CA LEU A 203 -12.90 -14.54 3.25
C LEU A 203 -13.36 -13.16 2.77
N ASN A 204 -14.67 -12.88 2.80
CA ASN A 204 -15.18 -11.58 2.36
C ASN A 204 -14.76 -10.43 3.27
N LYS A 205 -14.63 -10.68 4.58
CA LYS A 205 -14.25 -9.66 5.56
C LYS A 205 -12.74 -9.41 5.62
N TRP A 206 -11.95 -10.47 5.63
CA TRP A 206 -10.51 -10.42 5.93
C TRP A 206 -9.62 -10.88 4.80
N GLY A 207 -10.19 -11.53 3.77
CA GLY A 207 -9.46 -12.15 2.66
C GLY A 207 -8.44 -11.23 2.01
N PHE A 208 -8.74 -9.94 1.91
CA PHE A 208 -7.80 -8.97 1.31
C PHE A 208 -6.45 -8.88 2.03
N LEU A 209 -6.35 -9.21 3.31
CA LEU A 209 -5.09 -9.18 4.07
C LEU A 209 -4.18 -10.37 3.77
N TYR A 210 -4.75 -11.52 3.36
CA TYR A 210 -4.00 -12.77 3.28
C TYR A 210 -4.15 -13.55 1.97
N ILE A 211 -5.17 -13.31 1.14
CA ILE A 211 -5.38 -13.99 -0.14
C ILE A 211 -4.17 -13.84 -1.07
N GLN A 212 -3.47 -12.70 -1.00
CA GLN A 212 -2.27 -12.47 -1.79
C GLN A 212 -1.07 -13.36 -1.37
N PHE A 213 -1.12 -13.93 -0.17
CA PHE A 213 -0.06 -14.76 0.40
C PHE A 213 -0.45 -16.23 0.38
N ARG A 214 0.56 -17.10 0.47
CA ARG A 214 0.36 -18.54 0.69
C ARG A 214 -0.30 -18.78 2.03
N ALA A 215 -1.08 -19.86 2.12
CA ALA A 215 -1.69 -20.29 3.38
C ALA A 215 -0.66 -20.58 4.48
N SER A 216 0.58 -20.95 4.13
CA SER A 216 1.69 -21.12 5.09
C SER A 216 2.34 -19.80 5.54
N ALA A 217 2.14 -18.73 4.78
CA ALA A 217 2.74 -17.41 4.99
C ALA A 217 1.70 -16.32 5.33
N TYR A 218 0.54 -16.70 5.88
CA TYR A 218 -0.56 -15.77 6.22
C TYR A 218 -0.15 -14.61 7.15
N TYR A 219 0.89 -14.80 7.96
CA TYR A 219 1.41 -13.79 8.88
C TYR A 219 2.22 -12.69 8.19
N PHE A 220 2.57 -12.86 6.90
CA PHE A 220 3.44 -11.95 6.15
C PHE A 220 2.86 -10.54 5.95
N VAL A 221 1.55 -10.36 6.17
CA VAL A 221 0.92 -9.04 6.22
C VAL A 221 1.53 -8.12 7.28
N VAL A 222 1.96 -8.67 8.43
CA VAL A 222 2.54 -7.88 9.52
C VAL A 222 3.92 -7.32 9.12
N PRO A 223 4.88 -8.12 8.62
CA PRO A 223 6.12 -7.61 8.04
C PRO A 223 5.90 -6.57 6.94
N VAL A 224 4.90 -6.74 6.06
CA VAL A 224 4.61 -5.76 5.00
C VAL A 224 4.16 -4.42 5.58
N LEU A 225 3.26 -4.42 6.57
CA LEU A 225 2.85 -3.20 7.27
C LEU A 225 4.03 -2.54 7.99
N GLY A 226 4.89 -3.34 8.64
CA GLY A 226 6.12 -2.86 9.28
C GLY A 226 7.08 -2.22 8.29
N TYR A 227 7.31 -2.85 7.14
CA TYR A 227 8.14 -2.30 6.06
C TYR A 227 7.59 -0.96 5.55
N ILE A 228 6.28 -0.86 5.28
CA ILE A 228 5.63 0.40 4.86
C ILE A 228 5.81 1.48 5.92
N LEU A 229 5.61 1.13 7.19
CA LEU A 229 5.74 2.07 8.30
C LEU A 229 7.18 2.59 8.46
N ILE A 230 8.17 1.71 8.47
CA ILE A 230 9.59 2.09 8.56
C ILE A 230 9.98 2.97 7.36
N LYS A 231 9.53 2.60 6.16
CA LYS A 231 9.73 3.40 4.95
C LYS A 231 9.12 4.80 5.10
N ALA A 232 7.89 4.89 5.60
CA ALA A 232 7.23 6.17 5.86
C ALA A 232 7.98 7.03 6.90
N MET A 233 8.54 6.42 7.95
CA MET A 233 9.36 7.12 8.94
C MET A 233 10.62 7.73 8.30
N PHE A 234 11.34 6.99 7.45
CA PHE A 234 12.48 7.53 6.71
C PHE A 234 12.08 8.67 5.77
N VAL A 235 10.96 8.53 5.06
CA VAL A 235 10.43 9.60 4.19
C VAL A 235 10.09 10.85 5.01
N ALA A 236 9.42 10.71 6.16
CA ALA A 236 8.93 11.84 6.94
C ALA A 236 10.04 12.54 7.74
N PHE A 237 10.85 11.78 8.50
CA PHE A 237 11.80 12.34 9.47
C PHE A 237 13.18 12.66 8.88
N ALA A 238 13.64 11.93 7.86
CA ALA A 238 15.01 12.09 7.34
C ALA A 238 15.14 13.19 6.24
N GLN A 239 14.11 14.02 6.05
CA GLN A 239 14.06 15.07 4.99
C GLN A 239 15.24 16.05 5.03
N ARG A 240 15.78 16.37 6.21
CA ARG A 240 16.89 17.32 6.37
C ARG A 240 18.27 16.67 6.15
N ALA A 241 18.36 15.35 6.21
CA ALA A 241 19.61 14.61 6.12
C ALA A 241 19.54 13.62 4.94
N GLY A 242 19.72 14.14 3.72
CA GLY A 242 19.59 13.35 2.48
C GLY A 242 20.51 12.12 2.43
N LEU A 243 21.72 12.22 2.99
CA LEU A 243 22.64 11.09 3.12
C LEU A 243 22.10 9.98 4.04
N ALA A 244 21.66 10.34 5.25
CA ALA A 244 21.10 9.40 6.20
C ALA A 244 19.82 8.75 5.65
N GLN A 245 19.01 9.53 4.93
CA GLN A 245 17.82 9.05 4.24
C GLN A 245 18.17 8.01 3.15
N ALA A 246 19.17 8.29 2.31
CA ALA A 246 19.58 7.40 1.23
C ALA A 246 20.17 6.08 1.75
N ILE A 247 21.04 6.14 2.77
CA ILE A 247 21.59 4.94 3.43
C ILE A 247 20.46 4.15 4.10
N GLY A 248 19.52 4.83 4.78
CA GLY A 248 18.35 4.20 5.37
C GLY A 248 17.50 3.44 4.36
N PHE A 249 17.21 4.04 3.21
CA PHE A 249 16.51 3.35 2.12
C PHE A 249 17.31 2.17 1.56
N LEU A 250 18.63 2.32 1.37
CA LEU A 250 19.46 1.23 0.86
C LEU A 250 19.39 -0.01 1.75
N ILE A 251 19.55 0.17 3.07
CA ILE A 251 19.47 -0.91 4.05
C ILE A 251 18.05 -1.52 4.07
N LEU A 252 17.02 -0.66 4.10
CA LEU A 252 15.63 -1.10 4.16
C LEU A 252 15.21 -1.89 2.91
N GLU A 253 15.52 -1.40 1.72
CA GLU A 253 15.16 -2.05 0.46
C GLU A 253 15.96 -3.34 0.25
N LEU A 254 17.24 -3.39 0.67
CA LEU A 254 18.02 -4.62 0.65
C LEU A 254 17.44 -5.68 1.58
N ALA A 255 17.11 -5.30 2.82
CA ALA A 255 16.49 -6.21 3.79
C ALA A 255 15.14 -6.72 3.29
N ALA A 256 14.31 -5.84 2.71
CA ALA A 256 13.04 -6.23 2.11
C ALA A 256 13.23 -7.18 0.92
N LEU A 257 14.17 -6.90 0.02
CA LEU A 257 14.48 -7.76 -1.12
C LEU A 257 14.94 -9.16 -0.67
N ILE A 258 15.86 -9.24 0.30
CA ILE A 258 16.34 -10.53 0.84
C ILE A 258 15.19 -11.29 1.49
N ALA A 259 14.40 -10.64 2.36
CA ALA A 259 13.28 -11.28 3.04
C ALA A 259 12.26 -11.85 2.04
N CYS A 260 11.92 -11.09 1.00
CA CYS A 260 10.98 -11.50 -0.04
C CYS A 260 11.55 -12.61 -0.96
N ALA A 261 12.85 -12.58 -1.26
CA ALA A 261 13.51 -13.58 -2.09
C ALA A 261 13.65 -14.95 -1.39
N VAL A 262 13.85 -14.96 -0.07
CA VAL A 262 13.97 -16.16 0.76
C VAL A 262 12.61 -16.75 1.09
N LEU A 263 11.69 -15.95 1.65
CA LEU A 263 10.40 -16.45 2.15
C LEU A 263 9.41 -16.76 1.03
N ARG A 264 9.51 -16.07 -0.11
CA ARG A 264 8.62 -16.23 -1.28
C ARG A 264 7.13 -16.36 -0.87
N PRO A 265 6.60 -15.39 -0.12
CA PRO A 265 5.33 -15.52 0.61
C PRO A 265 4.08 -15.45 -0.29
N TRP A 266 4.19 -15.07 -1.56
CA TRP A 266 3.05 -14.89 -2.45
C TRP A 266 2.53 -16.23 -3.01
N MET A 267 1.22 -16.25 -3.29
CA MET A 267 0.45 -17.45 -3.66
C MET A 267 1.16 -18.35 -4.69
N ASP A 268 1.47 -17.82 -5.87
CA ASP A 268 2.04 -18.60 -6.98
C ASP A 268 3.49 -18.25 -7.28
N LYS A 269 4.19 -19.12 -8.03
CA LYS A 269 5.56 -18.87 -8.52
C LYS A 269 5.64 -17.58 -9.35
N SER A 270 4.65 -17.34 -10.21
CA SER A 270 4.58 -16.14 -11.04
C SER A 270 4.44 -14.87 -10.18
N THR A 271 3.48 -14.87 -9.24
CA THR A 271 3.26 -13.76 -8.30
C THR A 271 4.48 -13.49 -7.42
N ASN A 272 5.17 -14.54 -6.96
CA ASN A 272 6.44 -14.42 -6.25
C ASN A 272 7.50 -13.71 -7.11
N SER A 273 7.73 -14.14 -8.35
CA SER A 273 8.72 -13.53 -9.25
C SER A 273 8.42 -12.05 -9.50
N PHE A 274 7.16 -11.69 -9.73
CA PHE A 274 6.77 -10.30 -9.95
C PHE A 274 7.03 -9.42 -8.74
N ASN A 275 6.61 -9.86 -7.54
CA ASN A 275 6.82 -9.06 -6.34
C ASN A 275 8.30 -8.94 -5.97
N ILE A 276 9.10 -10.01 -6.14
CA ILE A 276 10.56 -9.93 -5.99
C ILE A 276 11.15 -8.92 -6.99
N GLY A 277 10.64 -8.90 -8.23
CA GLY A 277 10.99 -7.88 -9.23
C GLY A 277 10.70 -6.44 -8.76
N ILE A 278 9.54 -6.20 -8.12
CA ILE A 278 9.20 -4.88 -7.54
C ILE A 278 10.24 -4.48 -6.48
N TYR A 279 10.58 -5.37 -5.54
CA TYR A 279 11.60 -5.08 -4.52
C TYR A 279 12.99 -4.91 -5.12
N ALA A 280 13.33 -5.63 -6.19
CA ALA A 280 14.61 -5.48 -6.89
C ALA A 280 14.73 -4.09 -7.55
N VAL A 281 13.67 -3.63 -8.24
CA VAL A 281 13.63 -2.29 -8.82
C VAL A 281 13.69 -1.22 -7.73
N ASN A 282 12.99 -1.41 -6.61
CA ASN A 282 13.08 -0.48 -5.48
C ASN A 282 14.48 -0.44 -4.85
N PHE A 283 15.18 -1.57 -4.78
CA PHE A 283 16.56 -1.61 -4.32
C PHE A 283 17.51 -0.88 -5.28
N VAL A 284 17.36 -1.07 -6.60
CA VAL A 284 18.10 -0.28 -7.61
C VAL A 284 17.79 1.20 -7.47
N ASN A 285 16.52 1.57 -7.24
CA ASN A 285 16.13 2.95 -6.96
C ASN A 285 16.83 3.51 -5.72
N ALA A 286 16.98 2.72 -4.64
CA ALA A 286 17.71 3.14 -3.46
C ALA A 286 19.21 3.37 -3.74
N ILE A 287 19.83 2.56 -4.60
CA ILE A 287 21.20 2.79 -5.06
C ILE A 287 21.29 4.12 -5.83
N CYS A 288 20.35 4.39 -6.74
CA CYS A 288 20.29 5.67 -7.45
C CYS A 288 20.12 6.85 -6.48
N LEU A 289 19.26 6.72 -5.45
CA LEU A 289 19.09 7.75 -4.42
C LEU A 289 20.38 8.02 -3.64
N LEU A 290 21.20 6.99 -3.38
CA LEU A 290 22.52 7.17 -2.75
C LEU A 290 23.44 8.03 -3.62
N ILE A 291 23.47 7.79 -4.93
CA ILE A 291 24.25 8.60 -5.88
C ILE A 291 23.75 10.05 -5.89
N PHE A 292 22.42 10.26 -5.82
CA PHE A 292 21.84 11.62 -5.75
C PHE A 292 22.13 12.35 -4.44
N SER A 293 22.50 11.64 -3.36
CA SER A 293 22.88 12.26 -2.09
C SER A 293 24.31 12.83 -2.05
N ASP A 294 25.02 12.79 -3.20
CA ASP A 294 26.35 13.37 -3.42
C ASP A 294 27.46 12.88 -2.47
N VAL A 295 27.31 11.67 -1.91
CA VAL A 295 28.29 11.05 -0.98
C VAL A 295 29.66 10.88 -1.62
N PHE A 296 29.66 10.57 -2.90
CA PHE A 296 30.86 10.23 -3.66
C PHE A 296 31.49 11.44 -4.35
N GLY A 297 30.93 12.64 -4.19
CA GLY A 297 31.38 13.84 -4.91
C GLY A 297 31.37 13.64 -6.43
N ALA A 298 30.34 12.97 -6.93
CA ALA A 298 30.30 12.52 -8.32
C ALA A 298 30.13 13.73 -9.26
N PRO A 299 30.83 13.77 -10.41
CA PRO A 299 30.63 14.85 -11.38
C PRO A 299 29.15 14.97 -11.77
N GLY A 300 28.65 16.20 -11.95
CA GLY A 300 27.23 16.44 -12.25
C GLY A 300 26.70 15.69 -13.48
N ILE A 301 27.57 15.35 -14.43
CA ILE A 301 27.23 14.53 -15.60
C ILE A 301 26.82 13.09 -15.21
N VAL A 302 27.44 12.52 -14.17
CA VAL A 302 27.12 11.19 -13.62
C VAL A 302 25.75 11.24 -12.95
N ILE A 303 25.48 12.27 -12.15
CA ILE A 303 24.17 12.48 -11.51
C ILE A 303 23.07 12.61 -12.57
N GLY A 304 23.32 13.36 -13.64
CA GLY A 304 22.40 13.50 -14.77
C GLY A 304 22.13 12.18 -15.48
N ALA A 305 23.18 11.42 -15.83
CA ALA A 305 23.05 10.12 -16.50
C ALA A 305 22.29 9.10 -15.65
N VAL A 306 22.63 8.99 -14.35
CA VAL A 306 21.90 8.11 -13.41
C VAL A 306 20.45 8.56 -13.26
N GLY A 307 20.17 9.87 -13.31
CA GLY A 307 18.82 10.42 -13.35
C GLY A 307 17.99 9.92 -14.54
N VAL A 308 18.59 9.89 -15.74
CA VAL A 308 17.94 9.35 -16.95
C VAL A 308 17.70 7.85 -16.80
N VAL A 309 18.69 7.09 -16.34
CA VAL A 309 18.55 5.64 -16.10
C VAL A 309 17.44 5.36 -15.10
N PHE A 310 17.41 6.10 -13.98
CA PHE A 310 16.36 6.01 -12.96
C PHE A 310 14.98 6.27 -13.58
N PHE A 311 14.83 7.31 -14.40
CA PHE A 311 13.57 7.61 -15.07
C PHE A 311 13.14 6.49 -16.02
N VAL A 312 14.03 6.05 -16.91
CA VAL A 312 13.73 5.00 -17.91
C VAL A 312 13.37 3.68 -17.24
N LEU A 313 14.12 3.28 -16.20
CA LEU A 313 13.84 2.07 -15.42
C LEU A 313 12.44 2.10 -14.80
N ASN A 314 12.07 3.19 -14.12
CA ASN A 314 10.77 3.32 -13.47
C ASN A 314 9.63 3.44 -14.49
N ALA A 315 9.83 4.15 -15.60
CA ALA A 315 8.85 4.26 -16.67
C ALA A 315 8.58 2.90 -17.33
N ALA A 316 9.63 2.16 -17.68
CA ALA A 316 9.50 0.82 -18.26
C ALA A 316 8.83 -0.16 -17.29
N PHE A 317 9.25 -0.17 -16.02
CA PHE A 317 8.69 -1.07 -15.02
C PHE A 317 7.22 -0.75 -14.71
N SER A 318 6.87 0.54 -14.59
CA SER A 318 5.48 0.97 -14.43
C SER A 318 4.61 0.58 -15.64
N LEU A 319 5.15 0.66 -16.85
CA LEU A 319 4.45 0.24 -18.07
C LEU A 319 4.20 -1.28 -18.06
N ILE A 320 5.18 -2.09 -17.66
CA ILE A 320 5.02 -3.55 -17.54
C ILE A 320 3.92 -3.89 -16.53
N LEU A 321 3.92 -3.25 -15.36
CA LEU A 321 2.88 -3.47 -14.34
C LEU A 321 1.49 -3.05 -14.85
N LEU A 322 1.40 -1.91 -15.56
CA LEU A 322 0.16 -1.45 -16.15
C LEU A 322 -0.38 -2.44 -17.19
N LEU A 323 0.46 -2.90 -18.12
CA LEU A 323 0.08 -3.90 -19.12
C LEU A 323 -0.37 -5.20 -18.46
N MET A 324 0.33 -5.66 -17.42
CA MET A 324 -0.06 -6.84 -16.66
C MET A 324 -1.47 -6.70 -16.05
N VAL A 325 -1.77 -5.54 -15.44
CA VAL A 325 -3.10 -5.27 -14.85
C VAL A 325 -4.18 -5.25 -15.93
N ILE A 326 -3.93 -4.58 -17.06
CA ILE A 326 -4.88 -4.53 -18.19
C ILE A 326 -5.13 -5.92 -18.75
N ILE A 327 -4.09 -6.69 -19.05
CA ILE A 327 -4.20 -8.03 -19.62
C ILE A 327 -4.94 -8.97 -18.65
N SER A 328 -4.58 -8.96 -17.36
CA SER A 328 -5.23 -9.80 -16.34
C SER A 328 -6.71 -9.43 -16.16
N THR A 329 -7.03 -8.15 -16.18
CA THR A 329 -8.42 -7.67 -16.05
C THR A 329 -9.23 -8.05 -17.28
N SER A 330 -8.72 -7.78 -18.49
CA SER A 330 -9.35 -8.15 -19.75
C SER A 330 -9.60 -9.66 -19.85
N PHE A 331 -8.59 -10.47 -19.54
CA PHE A 331 -8.74 -11.93 -19.53
C PHE A 331 -9.81 -12.40 -18.56
N THR A 332 -9.97 -11.74 -17.41
CA THR A 332 -11.03 -12.05 -16.44
C THR A 332 -12.42 -11.70 -16.96
N PHE A 333 -12.57 -10.60 -17.70
CA PHE A 333 -13.85 -10.23 -18.33
C PHE A 333 -14.26 -11.16 -19.49
N PHE A 334 -13.30 -11.63 -20.29
CA PHE A 334 -13.61 -12.49 -21.45
C PHE A 334 -13.72 -13.98 -21.12
N ARG A 335 -13.27 -14.42 -19.94
CA ARG A 335 -13.33 -15.84 -19.57
C ARG A 335 -14.73 -16.20 -19.08
N LYS A 336 -15.43 -17.04 -19.85
CA LYS A 336 -16.82 -17.50 -19.60
C LYS A 336 -17.05 -18.24 -18.26
N ASN A 337 -15.99 -18.71 -17.58
CA ASN A 337 -16.06 -19.38 -16.27
C ASN A 337 -14.93 -18.88 -15.35
N PRO A 338 -15.12 -17.77 -14.61
CA PRO A 338 -14.13 -17.23 -13.68
C PRO A 338 -14.02 -18.04 -12.37
N ASP A 339 -15.09 -18.76 -11.99
CA ASP A 339 -15.18 -19.46 -10.69
C ASP A 339 -14.34 -20.74 -10.60
N ALA A 340 -13.91 -21.30 -11.73
CA ALA A 340 -13.01 -22.46 -11.75
C ALA A 340 -11.60 -22.13 -11.21
N ARG A 341 -11.26 -20.85 -11.02
CA ARG A 341 -9.97 -20.43 -10.44
C ARG A 341 -9.97 -20.48 -8.91
N TYR A 342 -11.15 -20.37 -8.28
CA TYR A 342 -11.37 -20.74 -6.88
C TYR A 342 -12.02 -22.12 -6.82
N GLN A 343 -11.54 -23.08 -7.63
CA GLN A 343 -11.59 -24.46 -7.15
C GLN A 343 -10.98 -24.41 -5.76
N TYR A 344 -11.78 -24.80 -4.75
CA TYR A 344 -11.32 -25.09 -3.40
C TYR A 344 -9.92 -25.62 -3.54
N MET A 345 -8.94 -24.84 -3.08
CA MET A 345 -7.53 -25.15 -3.25
C MET A 345 -7.41 -26.62 -2.98
N ALA A 346 -7.14 -27.40 -4.04
CA ALA A 346 -6.98 -28.84 -3.94
C ALA A 346 -5.66 -29.00 -3.20
N ASP A 347 -5.74 -28.75 -1.90
CA ASP A 347 -4.86 -29.17 -0.86
C ASP A 347 -4.43 -30.58 -1.26
N ASP A 348 -3.13 -30.85 -1.16
CA ASP A 348 -2.39 -32.04 -1.59
C ASP A 348 -2.99 -33.41 -1.21
N ARG A 349 -4.24 -33.51 -0.80
CA ARG A 349 -5.03 -34.74 -0.66
C ARG A 349 -4.96 -35.65 -1.89
N ALA A 350 -4.80 -35.13 -3.12
CA ALA A 350 -4.58 -35.99 -4.29
C ALA A 350 -3.17 -36.61 -4.34
N SER A 351 -2.15 -35.98 -3.74
CA SER A 351 -0.81 -36.55 -3.61
C SER A 351 -0.67 -37.46 -2.38
N PHE A 352 -1.46 -37.24 -1.32
CA PHE A 352 -1.55 -38.17 -0.18
C PHE A 352 -2.44 -39.40 -0.44
N MET A 353 -3.41 -39.34 -1.35
CA MET A 353 -4.18 -40.52 -1.77
C MET A 353 -3.38 -41.49 -2.66
N ARG A 354 -2.13 -41.19 -3.03
CA ARG A 354 -1.25 -42.12 -3.76
C ARG A 354 -0.24 -42.86 -2.89
N SER A 355 -0.54 -43.04 -1.60
CA SER A 355 0.27 -43.85 -0.68
C SER A 355 -0.49 -44.90 0.14
N GLN A 356 -1.80 -45.10 -0.08
CA GLN A 356 -2.49 -46.33 0.35
C GLN A 356 -2.59 -47.33 -0.80
N THR A 357 -1.45 -47.87 -1.21
CA THR A 357 -1.35 -49.14 -1.92
C THR A 357 -1.55 -50.33 -0.96
N HIS A 358 -2.58 -50.29 -0.12
CA HIS A 358 -2.93 -51.42 0.77
C HIS A 358 -4.42 -51.37 1.15
N LEU A 359 -5.30 -51.66 0.20
CA LEU A 359 -6.69 -52.10 0.44
C LEU A 359 -7.18 -52.98 -0.73
N THR A 360 -6.29 -53.83 -1.25
CA THR A 360 -6.61 -54.98 -2.12
C THR A 360 -6.26 -56.29 -1.43
N THR A 361 -6.40 -56.37 -0.10
CA THR A 361 -6.27 -57.63 0.63
C THR A 361 -7.63 -58.32 0.82
N THR A 362 -8.75 -57.59 0.77
CA THR A 362 -10.09 -58.19 0.90
C THR A 362 -10.57 -58.84 -0.39
N THR A 363 -10.22 -58.30 -1.57
CA THR A 363 -10.64 -58.85 -2.87
C THR A 363 -9.92 -60.16 -3.23
N GLU A 364 -8.65 -60.30 -2.88
CA GLU A 364 -7.87 -61.53 -3.09
C GLU A 364 -8.26 -62.64 -2.10
N LEU A 365 -8.57 -62.29 -0.84
CA LEU A 365 -9.08 -63.23 0.17
C LEU A 365 -10.50 -63.71 -0.15
N ASP A 366 -11.38 -62.84 -0.67
CA ASP A 366 -12.71 -63.23 -1.13
C ASP A 366 -12.64 -64.09 -2.41
N ALA A 367 -11.68 -63.83 -3.32
CA ALA A 367 -11.44 -64.68 -4.49
C ALA A 367 -10.89 -66.07 -4.11
N LEU A 368 -9.99 -66.16 -3.13
CA LEU A 368 -9.55 -67.44 -2.57
C LEU A 368 -10.69 -68.17 -1.83
N ALA A 369 -11.53 -67.43 -1.09
CA ALA A 369 -12.66 -68.00 -0.36
C ALA A 369 -13.79 -68.49 -1.28
N ALA A 370 -14.00 -67.85 -2.43
CA ALA A 370 -14.92 -68.29 -3.47
C ALA A 370 -14.40 -69.56 -4.18
N THR A 371 -13.10 -69.62 -4.45
CA THR A 371 -12.45 -70.80 -5.04
C THR A 371 -12.46 -72.00 -4.07
N ALA A 372 -12.29 -71.75 -2.76
CA ALA A 372 -12.39 -72.78 -1.72
C ALA A 372 -13.83 -73.26 -1.46
N ARG A 373 -14.85 -72.43 -1.73
CA ARG A 373 -16.27 -72.80 -1.64
C ARG A 373 -16.81 -73.50 -2.89
N GLY A 374 -16.04 -73.55 -3.98
CA GLY A 374 -16.38 -74.30 -5.19
C GLY A 374 -17.46 -73.65 -6.07
N ASP A 375 -17.77 -72.37 -5.87
CA ASP A 375 -18.71 -71.65 -6.73
C ASP A 375 -18.05 -71.41 -8.10
N LYS A 376 -18.50 -72.18 -9.10
CA LYS A 376 -18.22 -71.93 -10.51
C LYS A 376 -19.30 -71.00 -11.05
N GLY A 377 -18.93 -69.72 -11.17
CA GLY A 377 -19.46 -68.75 -12.14
C GLY A 377 -20.96 -68.46 -12.06
#